data_AF-A0A3M0WFV4-F1
#
_entry.id   AF-A0A3M0WFV4-F1
#
_cell.length_a   1.000
_cell.length_b   1.000
_cell.length_c   1.000
_cell.angle_alpha   90.00
_cell.angle_beta   90.00
_cell.angle_gamma   90.00
#
_symmetry.space_group_name_H-M   'P 1'
#
loop_
_entity.id
_entity.type
_entity.pdbx_description
1 polymer ?
#
loop_
_entity_poly.entity_id
_entity_poly.type
_entity_poly.pdbx_seq_one_letter_code
_entity_poly.pdbx_strand_id
1 'polypeptide(L)'
;DFDYTVSKRTEDSGSWREIQEGILSKRKIIQGDIDSAIAIFGKVKDKKTLFYYIAAGKNYDEIKKLNTKIREDGIEHLIEETGSFWRAWIVEKDSLHPSISPEIKSMYYRSLLLVRAHIDRNGAIIAANDTTIYKFNKDHYSYMWPRDGAFTAIALDRAGYTNITKNFFRFCAEHITDEGFMLHKYSPDGSAGSSWHPWCDENGNYQLPIQEDETALVIWALYNHYKESKDIEFVDEMYNRLVRPAAEFMVSYRDEETGLPKESYDLWEERRGILTYTCSTVYAGLYAASNLADLTGNHEEAQKYRNAANEVRKAMVKHLYDEETGRFVRMIHKYKDGTWIKDTTVESSLALIPELGVLPENDYRVINTMKAIGKHLWVNTDIGGIARYQGDYYHRVDEKLPGNPWIVTTLWMANWYIDIEEFENAIEILNWVLKRKLQAGLLAEQYNPYTGEPLSVTPLTWSHSSFCYTVQKLNKKLKIK
;
A
#
# COMPACT_ATOMS: atom_id res chain seq x y z
N ASP A 1 20.42 7.10 -41.38
CA ASP A 1 21.25 5.89 -41.19
C ASP A 1 21.13 5.42 -39.76
N PHE A 2 21.23 4.12 -39.52
CA PHE A 2 21.30 3.57 -38.17
C PHE A 2 22.49 2.62 -38.07
N ASP A 3 23.15 2.65 -36.92
CA ASP A 3 24.12 1.66 -36.52
C ASP A 3 23.56 0.89 -35.32
N TYR A 4 24.14 -0.26 -35.04
CA TYR A 4 23.77 -1.09 -33.92
C TYR A 4 24.98 -1.86 -33.42
N THR A 5 24.89 -2.43 -32.23
CA THR A 5 25.83 -3.44 -31.77
C THR A 5 25.13 -4.35 -30.78
N VAL A 6 25.61 -5.59 -30.71
CA VAL A 6 25.30 -6.55 -29.66
C VAL A 6 26.62 -6.98 -29.07
N SER A 7 26.81 -6.81 -27.77
CA SER A 7 28.08 -7.06 -27.10
C SER A 7 27.90 -7.95 -25.88
N LYS A 8 28.98 -8.60 -25.43
CA LYS A 8 28.96 -9.35 -24.17
C LYS A 8 28.97 -8.36 -23.02
N ARG A 9 28.14 -8.59 -22.01
CA ARG A 9 28.12 -7.76 -20.80
C ARG A 9 29.22 -8.25 -19.86
N THR A 10 30.35 -7.55 -19.82
CA THR A 10 31.41 -7.75 -18.82
C THR A 10 31.85 -6.41 -18.24
N GLU A 11 32.69 -6.40 -17.20
CA GLU A 11 33.28 -5.14 -16.70
C GLU A 11 34.13 -4.44 -17.78
N ASP A 12 34.81 -5.23 -18.61
CA ASP A 12 35.72 -4.75 -19.66
C ASP A 12 35.13 -4.66 -21.06
N SER A 13 33.90 -5.13 -21.27
CA SER A 13 33.26 -5.14 -22.58
C SER A 13 31.75 -4.96 -22.47
N GLY A 14 31.15 -4.35 -23.50
CA GLY A 14 29.73 -4.05 -23.51
C GLY A 14 29.41 -2.97 -24.53
N SER A 15 28.16 -2.92 -24.95
CA SER A 15 27.65 -1.92 -25.87
C SER A 15 27.85 -0.49 -25.36
N TRP A 16 27.93 -0.29 -24.03
CA TRP A 16 28.19 1.02 -23.41
C TRP A 16 29.55 1.64 -23.80
N ARG A 17 30.59 0.82 -24.03
CA ARG A 17 31.91 1.33 -24.48
C ARG A 17 31.82 1.89 -25.89
N GLU A 18 31.15 1.16 -26.78
CA GLU A 18 30.90 1.59 -28.16
C GLU A 18 30.01 2.84 -28.21
N ILE A 19 29.05 2.96 -27.27
CA ILE A 19 28.26 4.19 -27.09
C ILE A 19 29.17 5.38 -26.72
N GLN A 20 30.13 5.21 -25.80
CA GLN A 20 31.05 6.28 -25.40
C GLN A 20 31.95 6.75 -26.55
N GLU A 21 32.38 5.83 -27.41
CA GLU A 21 33.16 6.14 -28.60
C GLU A 21 32.33 6.78 -29.73
N GLY A 22 31.00 6.72 -29.62
CA GLY A 22 30.07 7.25 -30.63
C GLY A 22 30.03 6.44 -31.93
N ILE A 23 30.66 5.26 -31.95
CA ILE A 23 30.76 4.38 -33.12
C ILE A 23 30.36 2.98 -32.68
N LEU A 24 29.25 2.47 -33.22
CA LEU A 24 28.82 1.10 -32.97
C LEU A 24 29.40 0.16 -34.04
N SER A 25 29.98 -0.96 -33.59
CA SER A 25 30.73 -1.93 -34.39
C SER A 25 29.88 -2.78 -35.35
N LYS A 26 28.55 -2.60 -35.38
CA LYS A 26 27.61 -3.34 -36.24
C LYS A 26 27.61 -4.84 -35.98
N ARG A 27 27.97 -5.25 -34.76
CA ARG A 27 27.91 -6.65 -34.35
C ARG A 27 26.46 -7.11 -34.28
N LYS A 28 26.11 -8.11 -35.10
CA LYS A 28 24.74 -8.60 -35.28
C LYS A 28 24.29 -9.61 -34.23
N ILE A 29 25.21 -10.42 -33.74
CA ILE A 29 24.90 -11.57 -32.89
C ILE A 29 26.07 -11.84 -31.94
N ILE A 30 25.73 -12.17 -30.70
CA ILE A 30 26.63 -12.73 -29.69
C ILE A 30 25.86 -13.76 -28.88
N GLN A 31 26.60 -14.72 -28.32
CA GLN A 31 26.12 -15.69 -27.34
C GLN A 31 26.58 -15.30 -25.93
N GLY A 32 25.70 -15.45 -24.94
CA GLY A 32 26.00 -15.30 -23.51
C GLY A 32 25.12 -14.25 -22.84
N ASP A 33 25.61 -13.68 -21.73
CA ASP A 33 25.07 -12.45 -21.16
C ASP A 33 25.44 -11.27 -22.08
N ILE A 34 24.41 -10.61 -22.62
CA ILE A 34 24.57 -9.62 -23.68
C ILE A 34 23.88 -8.30 -23.34
N ASP A 35 24.41 -7.25 -23.94
CA ASP A 35 23.75 -5.96 -24.07
C ASP A 35 23.73 -5.53 -25.55
N SER A 36 22.94 -4.51 -25.85
CA SER A 36 22.84 -4.00 -27.22
C SER A 36 22.58 -2.51 -27.24
N ALA A 37 23.04 -1.87 -28.30
CA ALA A 37 22.80 -0.45 -28.55
C ALA A 37 22.36 -0.24 -30.00
N ILE A 38 21.57 0.80 -30.22
CA ILE A 38 21.18 1.28 -31.54
C ILE A 38 21.50 2.77 -31.58
N ALA A 39 22.19 3.21 -32.63
CA ALA A 39 22.48 4.61 -32.91
C ALA A 39 21.74 5.03 -34.16
N ILE A 40 21.13 6.21 -34.16
CA ILE A 40 20.35 6.71 -35.28
C ILE A 40 20.89 8.08 -35.65
N PHE A 41 21.34 8.22 -36.90
CA PHE A 41 21.99 9.41 -37.40
C PHE A 41 21.07 10.15 -38.36
N GLY A 42 20.95 11.46 -38.14
CA GLY A 42 20.22 12.33 -39.05
C GLY A 42 20.45 13.80 -38.74
N LYS A 43 20.40 14.64 -39.78
CA LYS A 43 20.30 16.09 -39.61
C LYS A 43 18.87 16.43 -39.21
N VAL A 44 18.73 17.16 -38.09
CA VAL A 44 17.46 17.70 -37.63
C VAL A 44 17.46 19.19 -37.96
N LYS A 45 16.53 19.65 -38.81
CA LYS A 45 16.39 21.08 -39.16
C LYS A 45 15.46 21.78 -38.18
N ASP A 46 14.28 21.21 -37.94
CA ASP A 46 13.29 21.68 -36.95
C ASP A 46 12.93 20.57 -35.96
N LYS A 47 12.17 19.55 -36.40
CA LYS A 47 11.78 18.39 -35.59
C LYS A 47 11.72 17.12 -36.46
N LYS A 48 12.14 15.99 -35.90
CA LYS A 48 11.87 14.65 -36.44
C LYS A 48 11.35 13.75 -35.32
N THR A 49 10.42 12.87 -35.66
CA THR A 49 9.89 11.88 -34.71
C THR A 49 10.50 10.52 -35.02
N LEU A 50 10.87 9.80 -33.98
CA LEU A 50 11.36 8.44 -34.07
C LEU A 50 10.69 7.60 -32.99
N PHE A 51 10.30 6.38 -33.35
CA PHE A 51 9.73 5.43 -32.41
C PHE A 51 10.69 4.27 -32.17
N TYR A 52 10.83 3.92 -30.90
CA TYR A 52 11.52 2.72 -30.43
C TYR A 52 10.57 1.98 -29.49
N TYR A 53 10.43 0.68 -29.68
CA TYR A 53 9.55 -0.16 -28.87
C TYR A 53 10.25 -1.46 -28.49
N ILE A 54 9.83 -2.01 -27.35
CA ILE A 54 10.27 -3.31 -26.86
C ILE A 54 9.04 -4.22 -26.82
N ALA A 55 9.15 -5.41 -27.42
CA ALA A 55 8.11 -6.43 -27.40
C ALA A 55 8.59 -7.60 -26.52
N ALA A 56 7.79 -7.96 -25.52
CA ALA A 56 8.05 -9.09 -24.63
C ALA A 56 6.96 -10.15 -24.79
N GLY A 57 7.34 -11.42 -24.74
CA GLY A 57 6.45 -12.57 -24.85
C GLY A 57 7.09 -13.82 -24.24
N LYS A 58 6.27 -14.82 -23.91
CA LYS A 58 6.75 -16.06 -23.26
C LYS A 58 7.56 -16.96 -24.19
N ASN A 59 7.40 -16.76 -25.50
CA ASN A 59 8.06 -17.52 -26.55
C ASN A 59 8.22 -16.66 -27.80
N TYR A 60 9.02 -17.17 -28.75
CA TYR A 60 9.34 -16.47 -30.00
C TYR A 60 8.09 -16.16 -30.85
N ASP A 61 7.12 -17.06 -30.90
CA ASP A 61 5.91 -16.89 -31.71
C ASP A 61 5.00 -15.78 -31.18
N GLU A 62 4.88 -15.64 -29.86
CA GLU A 62 4.18 -14.51 -29.23
C GLU A 62 4.84 -13.18 -29.59
N ILE A 63 6.18 -13.10 -29.52
CA ILE A 63 6.93 -11.89 -29.88
C ILE A 63 6.73 -11.55 -31.36
N LYS A 64 6.77 -12.55 -32.25
CA LYS A 64 6.56 -12.35 -33.69
C LYS A 64 5.14 -11.84 -33.99
N LYS A 65 4.12 -12.43 -33.35
CA LYS A 65 2.73 -11.97 -33.48
C LYS A 65 2.57 -10.55 -32.98
N LEU A 66 3.12 -10.22 -31.80
CA LEU A 66 3.07 -8.88 -31.23
C LEU A 66 3.78 -7.84 -32.12
N ASN A 67 4.97 -8.17 -32.64
CA ASN A 67 5.70 -7.29 -33.55
C ASN A 67 4.96 -7.07 -34.88
N THR A 68 4.29 -8.10 -35.40
CA THR A 68 3.47 -7.98 -36.62
C THR A 68 2.30 -7.03 -36.37
N LYS A 69 1.58 -7.24 -35.26
CA LYS A 69 0.47 -6.38 -34.86
C LYS A 69 0.89 -4.91 -34.67
N ILE A 70 2.00 -4.65 -33.96
CA ILE A 70 2.50 -3.27 -33.75
C ILE A 70 2.80 -2.57 -35.08
N ARG A 71 3.32 -3.31 -36.07
CA ARG A 71 3.63 -2.76 -37.40
C ARG A 71 2.38 -2.53 -38.25
N GLU A 72 1.36 -3.40 -38.13
CA GLU A 72 0.10 -3.28 -38.83
C GLU A 72 -0.76 -2.13 -38.28
N ASP A 73 -0.88 -2.03 -36.96
CA ASP A 73 -1.68 -1.00 -36.28
C ASP A 73 -1.01 0.39 -36.38
N GLY A 74 0.32 0.45 -36.34
CA GLY A 74 1.10 1.69 -36.34
C GLY A 74 1.30 2.29 -34.95
N ILE A 75 2.51 2.75 -34.65
CA ILE A 75 2.89 3.17 -33.28
C ILE A 75 2.16 4.43 -32.84
N GLU A 76 1.98 5.41 -33.74
CA GLU A 76 1.22 6.61 -33.47
C GLU A 76 -0.22 6.30 -33.07
N HIS A 77 -0.86 5.37 -33.79
CA HIS A 77 -2.22 4.94 -33.50
C HIS A 77 -2.28 4.26 -32.13
N LEU A 78 -1.34 3.36 -31.80
CA LEU A 78 -1.29 2.70 -30.49
C LEU A 78 -1.09 3.70 -29.33
N ILE A 79 -0.30 4.75 -29.52
CA ILE A 79 -0.13 5.83 -28.53
C ILE A 79 -1.44 6.60 -28.34
N GLU A 80 -2.13 6.94 -29.44
CA GLU A 80 -3.41 7.64 -29.39
C GLU A 80 -4.52 6.79 -28.76
N GLU A 81 -4.62 5.52 -29.14
CA GLU A 81 -5.55 4.54 -28.59
C GLU A 81 -5.34 4.39 -27.08
N THR A 82 -4.08 4.15 -26.65
CA THR A 82 -3.72 4.05 -25.23
C THR A 82 -4.09 5.31 -24.46
N GLY A 83 -3.76 6.49 -25.02
CA GLY A 83 -4.09 7.77 -24.40
C GLY A 83 -5.60 7.99 -24.29
N SER A 84 -6.37 7.60 -25.31
CA SER A 84 -7.83 7.75 -25.33
C SER A 84 -8.49 6.81 -24.33
N PHE A 85 -8.03 5.56 -24.24
CA PHE A 85 -8.48 4.61 -23.24
C PHE A 85 -8.29 5.15 -21.81
N TRP A 86 -7.08 5.61 -21.44
CA TRP A 86 -6.83 6.08 -20.08
C TRP A 86 -7.55 7.38 -19.72
N ARG A 87 -7.77 8.27 -20.70
CA ARG A 87 -8.62 9.44 -20.50
C ARG A 87 -10.07 9.04 -20.23
N ALA A 88 -10.61 8.14 -21.05
CA ALA A 88 -11.98 7.64 -20.87
C ALA A 88 -12.13 6.92 -19.53
N TRP A 89 -11.15 6.08 -19.17
CA TRP A 89 -11.12 5.32 -17.91
C TRP A 89 -11.30 6.24 -16.70
N ILE A 90 -10.56 7.36 -16.64
CA ILE A 90 -10.69 8.36 -15.57
C ILE A 90 -12.03 9.11 -15.63
N VAL A 91 -12.41 9.62 -16.80
CA VAL A 91 -13.58 10.50 -16.95
C VAL A 91 -14.87 9.75 -16.62
N GLU A 92 -14.97 8.47 -16.96
CA GLU A 92 -16.17 7.66 -16.72
C GLU A 92 -16.57 7.61 -15.24
N LYS A 93 -15.59 7.66 -14.32
CA LYS A 93 -15.81 7.56 -12.87
C LYS A 93 -15.60 8.87 -12.12
N ASP A 94 -15.44 9.99 -12.81
CA ASP A 94 -15.27 11.27 -12.13
C ASP A 94 -16.55 11.65 -11.37
N SER A 95 -16.38 11.90 -10.07
CA SER A 95 -17.46 12.30 -9.18
C SER A 95 -16.98 13.26 -8.10
N LEU A 96 -15.85 13.96 -8.33
CA LEU A 96 -15.29 14.89 -7.35
C LEU A 96 -16.07 16.20 -7.30
N HIS A 97 -16.36 16.67 -6.08
CA HIS A 97 -17.13 17.88 -5.80
C HIS A 97 -16.46 19.10 -6.48
N PRO A 98 -17.24 20.05 -7.02
CA PRO A 98 -16.68 21.23 -7.71
C PRO A 98 -15.72 22.08 -6.87
N SER A 99 -15.90 22.10 -5.54
CA SER A 99 -15.04 22.88 -4.62
C SER A 99 -13.65 22.29 -4.38
N ILE A 100 -13.41 21.02 -4.74
CA ILE A 100 -12.06 20.45 -4.65
C ILE A 100 -11.20 21.11 -5.74
N SER A 101 -10.02 21.63 -5.35
CA SER A 101 -9.19 22.41 -6.27
C SER A 101 -8.74 21.60 -7.50
N PRO A 102 -8.53 22.26 -8.66
CA PRO A 102 -8.04 21.59 -9.87
C PRO A 102 -6.73 20.81 -9.67
N GLU A 103 -5.84 21.29 -8.82
CA GLU A 103 -4.55 20.66 -8.53
C GLU A 103 -4.73 19.35 -7.75
N ILE A 104 -5.63 19.34 -6.75
CA ILE A 104 -5.97 18.14 -5.99
C ILE A 104 -6.67 17.12 -6.90
N LYS A 105 -7.62 17.55 -7.74
CA LYS A 105 -8.28 16.69 -8.73
C LYS A 105 -7.29 16.06 -9.70
N SER A 106 -6.41 16.88 -10.28
CA SER A 106 -5.36 16.41 -11.20
C SER A 106 -4.44 15.37 -10.55
N MET A 107 -4.03 15.61 -9.30
CA MET A 107 -3.23 14.64 -8.55
C MET A 107 -4.01 13.37 -8.21
N TYR A 108 -5.29 13.48 -7.87
CA TYR A 108 -6.17 12.34 -7.60
C TYR A 108 -6.26 11.41 -8.82
N TYR A 109 -6.54 11.95 -10.01
CA TYR A 109 -6.60 11.14 -11.22
C TYR A 109 -5.24 10.55 -11.59
N ARG A 110 -4.14 11.31 -11.39
CA ARG A 110 -2.78 10.79 -11.58
C ARG A 110 -2.49 9.61 -10.65
N SER A 111 -2.85 9.73 -9.37
CA SER A 111 -2.71 8.66 -8.38
C SER A 111 -3.53 7.43 -8.73
N LEU A 112 -4.77 7.58 -9.22
CA LEU A 112 -5.57 6.45 -9.70
C LEU A 112 -4.92 5.70 -10.87
N LEU A 113 -4.35 6.42 -11.84
CA LEU A 113 -3.61 5.81 -12.95
C LEU A 113 -2.36 5.07 -12.47
N LEU A 114 -1.62 5.66 -11.52
CA LEU A 114 -0.42 5.05 -10.95
C LEU A 114 -0.75 3.80 -10.15
N VAL A 115 -1.77 3.87 -9.30
CA VAL A 115 -2.31 2.70 -8.59
C VAL A 115 -2.69 1.61 -9.59
N ARG A 116 -3.46 1.93 -10.63
CA ARG A 116 -3.88 0.96 -11.63
C ARG A 116 -2.71 0.32 -12.38
N ALA A 117 -1.63 1.07 -12.61
CA ALA A 117 -0.41 0.55 -13.23
C ALA A 117 0.36 -0.44 -12.34
N HIS A 118 0.10 -0.47 -11.02
CA HIS A 118 0.71 -1.38 -10.05
C HIS A 118 -0.19 -2.57 -9.69
N ILE A 119 -1.16 -2.89 -10.55
CA ILE A 119 -2.03 -4.06 -10.38
C ILE A 119 -1.73 -5.06 -11.49
N ASP A 120 -1.19 -6.20 -11.09
CA ASP A 120 -0.98 -7.32 -11.99
C ASP A 120 -2.32 -7.88 -12.49
N ARG A 121 -2.29 -8.53 -13.66
CA ARG A 121 -3.49 -9.15 -14.26
C ARG A 121 -4.14 -10.18 -13.32
N ASN A 122 -3.34 -10.89 -12.53
CA ASN A 122 -3.80 -11.92 -11.60
C ASN A 122 -4.28 -11.35 -10.25
N GLY A 123 -4.24 -10.02 -10.06
CA GLY A 123 -4.79 -9.35 -8.87
C GLY A 123 -3.77 -8.95 -7.82
N ALA A 124 -2.49 -9.32 -7.96
CA ALA A 124 -1.44 -8.83 -7.08
C ALA A 124 -1.29 -7.30 -7.22
N ILE A 125 -1.56 -6.58 -6.13
CA ILE A 125 -1.35 -5.14 -6.02
C ILE A 125 0.02 -4.93 -5.38
N ILE A 126 1.02 -4.55 -6.18
CA ILE A 126 2.40 -4.44 -5.70
C ILE A 126 2.66 -3.11 -4.98
N ALA A 127 3.53 -3.13 -3.96
CA ALA A 127 3.87 -1.96 -3.17
C ALA A 127 4.60 -0.88 -3.98
N ALA A 128 5.61 -1.27 -4.78
CA ALA A 128 6.29 -0.36 -5.71
C ALA A 128 7.01 -1.12 -6.84
N ASN A 129 7.28 -0.42 -7.95
CA ASN A 129 8.16 -0.89 -9.03
C ASN A 129 9.40 0.02 -9.16
N ASP A 130 10.15 0.16 -8.07
CA ASP A 130 11.36 0.98 -8.05
C ASP A 130 12.62 0.11 -8.03
N THR A 131 13.38 0.14 -9.12
CA THR A 131 14.64 -0.62 -9.23
C THR A 131 15.80 -0.05 -8.41
N THR A 132 15.68 1.18 -7.89
CA THR A 132 16.75 1.79 -7.10
C THR A 132 16.93 1.11 -5.75
N ILE A 133 15.87 0.49 -5.21
CA ILE A 133 15.91 -0.24 -3.94
C ILE A 133 16.84 -1.46 -3.97
N TYR A 134 17.03 -2.08 -5.14
CA TYR A 134 17.99 -3.17 -5.32
C TYR A 134 19.43 -2.75 -4.95
N LYS A 135 19.78 -1.47 -5.12
CA LYS A 135 21.11 -0.95 -4.76
C LYS A 135 21.33 -0.92 -3.25
N PHE A 136 20.26 -0.78 -2.46
CA PHE A 136 20.33 -0.60 -1.01
C PHE A 136 20.02 -1.90 -0.26
N ASN A 137 18.88 -2.54 -0.55
CA ASN A 137 18.41 -3.70 0.20
C ASN A 137 18.70 -5.04 -0.47
N LYS A 138 19.24 -5.05 -1.70
CA LYS A 138 19.44 -6.28 -2.51
C LYS A 138 18.18 -7.14 -2.71
N ASP A 139 17.01 -6.53 -2.53
CA ASP A 139 15.68 -7.10 -2.74
C ASP A 139 14.83 -6.05 -3.48
N HIS A 140 13.60 -6.39 -3.87
CA HIS A 140 12.66 -5.49 -4.54
C HIS A 140 11.40 -5.20 -3.74
N TYR A 141 10.69 -4.16 -4.16
CA TYR A 141 9.36 -3.80 -3.64
C TYR A 141 8.21 -4.26 -4.53
N SER A 142 8.51 -5.02 -5.60
CA SER A 142 7.52 -5.61 -6.51
C SER A 142 6.80 -6.82 -5.89
N TYR A 143 6.56 -6.80 -4.57
CA TYR A 143 5.73 -7.77 -3.86
C TYR A 143 4.36 -7.18 -3.56
N MET A 144 3.36 -8.05 -3.40
CA MET A 144 2.06 -7.75 -2.85
C MET A 144 2.09 -8.01 -1.35
N TRP A 145 2.00 -6.93 -0.57
CA TRP A 145 1.66 -6.99 0.85
C TRP A 145 0.14 -6.90 0.99
N PRO A 146 -0.52 -7.83 1.71
CA PRO A 146 -1.98 -7.78 1.85
C PRO A 146 -2.48 -6.46 2.46
N ARG A 147 -1.72 -5.82 3.37
CA ARG A 147 -2.04 -4.48 3.91
C ARG A 147 -2.12 -3.41 2.82
N ASP A 148 -1.06 -3.25 2.03
CA ASP A 148 -0.99 -2.27 0.94
C ASP A 148 -2.08 -2.54 -0.11
N GLY A 149 -2.28 -3.83 -0.44
CA GLY A 149 -3.34 -4.28 -1.34
C GLY A 149 -4.73 -3.94 -0.82
N ALA A 150 -5.02 -4.16 0.47
CA ALA A 150 -6.31 -3.88 1.08
C ALA A 150 -6.66 -2.38 1.04
N PHE A 151 -5.75 -1.49 1.47
CA PHE A 151 -5.98 -0.04 1.39
C PHE A 151 -6.14 0.43 -0.06
N THR A 152 -5.37 -0.15 -0.98
CA THR A 152 -5.44 0.19 -2.40
C THR A 152 -6.74 -0.27 -3.06
N ALA A 153 -7.22 -1.47 -2.72
CA ALA A 153 -8.51 -1.98 -3.16
C ALA A 153 -9.64 -1.06 -2.69
N ILE A 154 -9.64 -0.64 -1.42
CA ILE A 154 -10.64 0.29 -0.88
C ILE A 154 -10.64 1.63 -1.64
N ALA A 155 -9.46 2.18 -1.92
CA ALA A 155 -9.34 3.44 -2.66
C ALA A 155 -9.89 3.31 -4.10
N LEU A 156 -9.68 2.18 -4.77
CA LEU A 156 -10.23 1.92 -6.10
C LEU A 156 -11.74 1.65 -6.08
N ASP A 157 -12.23 0.91 -5.09
CA ASP A 157 -13.65 0.62 -4.91
C ASP A 157 -14.45 1.92 -4.71
N ARG A 158 -13.95 2.82 -3.84
CA ARG A 158 -14.53 4.15 -3.61
C ARG A 158 -14.44 5.08 -4.82
N ALA A 159 -13.50 4.83 -5.73
CA ALA A 159 -13.43 5.50 -7.02
C ALA A 159 -14.37 4.87 -8.07
N GLY A 160 -15.10 3.81 -7.73
CA GLY A 160 -16.05 3.14 -8.63
C GLY A 160 -15.43 2.05 -9.52
N TYR A 161 -14.21 1.60 -9.23
CA TYR A 161 -13.49 0.56 -9.99
C TYR A 161 -13.57 -0.83 -9.36
N THR A 162 -14.74 -1.19 -8.84
CA THR A 162 -14.96 -2.43 -8.09
C THR A 162 -14.63 -3.70 -8.87
N ASN A 163 -14.85 -3.73 -10.18
CA ASN A 163 -14.51 -4.91 -10.98
C ASN A 163 -13.01 -5.23 -11.01
N ILE A 164 -12.13 -4.23 -10.87
CA ILE A 164 -10.68 -4.43 -10.90
C ILE A 164 -10.19 -5.08 -9.61
N THR A 165 -10.77 -4.70 -8.47
CA THR A 165 -10.35 -5.15 -7.14
C THR A 165 -10.81 -6.57 -6.80
N LYS A 166 -11.82 -7.11 -7.51
CA LYS A 166 -12.21 -8.53 -7.37
C LYS A 166 -11.04 -9.49 -7.51
N ASN A 167 -10.11 -9.22 -8.43
CA ASN A 167 -8.95 -10.08 -8.62
C ASN A 167 -7.99 -10.05 -7.43
N PHE A 168 -7.91 -8.93 -6.69
CA PHE A 168 -7.13 -8.89 -5.45
C PHE A 168 -7.72 -9.83 -4.39
N PHE A 169 -9.03 -9.82 -4.18
CA PHE A 169 -9.66 -10.74 -3.23
C PHE A 169 -9.55 -12.20 -3.67
N ARG A 170 -9.66 -12.50 -4.97
CA ARG A 170 -9.40 -13.84 -5.51
C ARG A 170 -7.97 -14.27 -5.28
N PHE A 171 -7.01 -13.38 -5.51
CA PHE A 171 -5.60 -13.62 -5.20
C PHE A 171 -5.44 -13.96 -3.71
N CYS A 172 -6.02 -13.19 -2.79
CA CYS A 172 -5.95 -13.51 -1.37
C CYS A 172 -6.61 -14.85 -1.03
N ALA A 173 -7.77 -15.16 -1.62
CA ALA A 173 -8.48 -16.43 -1.43
C ALA A 173 -7.69 -17.65 -1.96
N GLU A 174 -6.82 -17.45 -2.94
CA GLU A 174 -5.94 -18.51 -3.48
C GLU A 174 -4.68 -18.73 -2.63
N HIS A 175 -4.30 -17.74 -1.80
CA HIS A 175 -3.00 -17.71 -1.10
C HIS A 175 -3.09 -17.58 0.43
N ILE A 176 -4.30 -17.55 0.99
CA ILE A 176 -4.54 -17.74 2.43
C ILE A 176 -4.11 -19.16 2.81
N THR A 177 -3.47 -19.32 3.97
CA THR A 177 -3.03 -20.64 4.42
C THR A 177 -4.21 -21.51 4.86
N ASP A 178 -3.98 -22.82 4.99
CA ASP A 178 -4.99 -23.76 5.49
C ASP A 178 -5.45 -23.41 6.92
N GLU A 179 -4.58 -22.78 7.72
CA GLU A 179 -4.90 -22.27 9.06
C GLU A 179 -5.67 -20.94 9.05
N GLY A 180 -5.80 -20.28 7.89
CA GLY A 180 -6.63 -19.10 7.72
C GLY A 180 -5.91 -17.76 7.89
N PHE A 181 -4.58 -17.69 7.79
CA PHE A 181 -3.86 -16.42 7.81
C PHE A 181 -3.14 -16.14 6.49
N MET A 182 -2.84 -14.86 6.24
CA MET A 182 -1.96 -14.44 5.15
C MET A 182 -0.50 -14.47 5.64
N LEU A 183 0.41 -14.87 4.75
CA LEU A 183 1.84 -14.68 4.93
C LEU A 183 2.21 -13.20 4.72
N HIS A 184 3.39 -12.84 5.20
CA HIS A 184 3.94 -11.47 5.19
C HIS A 184 3.83 -10.78 3.81
N LYS A 185 4.19 -11.46 2.72
CA LYS A 185 4.09 -10.89 1.37
C LYS A 185 4.24 -11.96 0.30
N TYR A 186 3.84 -11.60 -0.92
CA TYR A 186 3.79 -12.50 -2.07
C TYR A 186 4.41 -11.86 -3.29
N SER A 187 5.11 -12.65 -4.10
CA SER A 187 5.44 -12.26 -5.48
C SER A 187 4.16 -12.11 -6.31
N PRO A 188 4.19 -11.38 -7.44
CA PRO A 188 3.00 -11.19 -8.28
C PRO A 188 2.43 -12.48 -8.86
N ASP A 189 3.23 -13.55 -8.90
CA ASP A 189 2.81 -14.88 -9.34
C ASP A 189 2.16 -15.74 -8.23
N GLY A 190 2.06 -15.23 -7.00
CA GLY A 190 1.47 -15.94 -5.87
C GLY A 190 2.46 -16.63 -4.94
N SER A 191 3.72 -16.78 -5.35
CA SER A 191 4.74 -17.40 -4.49
C SER A 191 5.00 -16.55 -3.24
N ALA A 192 5.28 -17.19 -2.11
CA ALA A 192 5.67 -16.48 -0.89
C ALA A 192 6.94 -15.65 -1.17
N GLY A 193 6.90 -14.37 -0.81
CA GLY A 193 8.04 -13.48 -0.93
C GLY A 193 9.11 -13.76 0.13
N SER A 194 10.27 -13.11 -0.01
CA SER A 194 11.27 -13.07 1.05
C SER A 194 10.64 -12.60 2.37
N SER A 195 11.05 -13.11 3.52
CA SER A 195 10.54 -12.63 4.81
C SER A 195 11.65 -12.62 5.85
N TRP A 196 11.61 -11.63 6.73
CA TRP A 196 12.51 -11.52 7.89
C TRP A 196 11.79 -11.82 9.21
N HIS A 197 10.54 -12.28 9.18
CA HIS A 197 9.85 -12.78 10.35
C HIS A 197 10.23 -14.26 10.57
N PRO A 198 10.87 -14.63 11.69
CA PRO A 198 11.23 -16.00 11.99
C PRO A 198 10.04 -16.83 12.48
N TRP A 199 10.07 -18.14 12.20
CA TRP A 199 9.13 -19.15 12.70
C TRP A 199 9.39 -19.57 14.16
N CYS A 200 10.45 -19.06 14.77
CA CYS A 200 10.77 -19.29 16.16
C CYS A 200 11.22 -18.00 16.85
N ASP A 201 10.97 -17.93 18.15
CA ASP A 201 11.49 -16.88 19.02
C ASP A 201 13.00 -17.10 19.32
N GLU A 202 13.59 -16.18 20.08
CA GLU A 202 15.00 -16.24 20.49
C GLU A 202 15.36 -17.48 21.34
N ASN A 203 14.37 -18.14 21.92
CA ASN A 203 14.53 -19.33 22.75
C ASN A 203 14.25 -20.63 21.97
N GLY A 204 13.92 -20.54 20.68
CA GLY A 204 13.59 -21.68 19.83
C GLY A 204 12.13 -22.16 19.94
N ASN A 205 11.25 -21.43 20.63
CA ASN A 205 9.83 -21.75 20.69
C ASN A 205 9.15 -21.36 19.37
N TYR A 206 8.19 -22.17 18.93
CA TYR A 206 7.42 -21.88 17.73
C TYR A 206 6.63 -20.57 17.85
N GLN A 207 6.64 -19.76 16.79
CA GLN A 207 5.80 -18.59 16.62
C GLN A 207 5.35 -18.46 15.16
N LEU A 208 4.26 -17.73 14.93
CA LEU A 208 3.84 -17.40 13.57
C LEU A 208 4.61 -16.17 13.05
N PRO A 209 5.20 -16.24 11.84
CA PRO A 209 5.95 -15.14 11.23
C PRO A 209 5.03 -14.16 10.49
N ILE A 210 3.93 -13.76 11.14
CA ILE A 210 2.85 -13.01 10.51
C ILE A 210 2.73 -11.59 11.06
N GLN A 211 2.16 -10.73 10.22
CA GLN A 211 1.53 -9.48 10.59
C GLN A 211 0.02 -9.73 10.52
N GLU A 212 -0.65 -9.87 11.67
CA GLU A 212 -2.06 -10.31 11.68
C GLU A 212 -3.00 -9.26 11.05
N ASP A 213 -2.59 -7.99 11.01
CA ASP A 213 -3.31 -6.93 10.31
C ASP A 213 -3.46 -7.22 8.81
N GLU A 214 -2.50 -7.90 8.20
CA GLU A 214 -2.55 -8.26 6.79
C GLU A 214 -3.69 -9.24 6.47
N THR A 215 -4.02 -10.11 7.41
CA THR A 215 -5.19 -10.99 7.29
C THR A 215 -6.48 -10.20 7.54
N ALA A 216 -6.52 -9.43 8.62
CA ALA A 216 -7.71 -8.72 9.05
C ALA A 216 -8.15 -7.61 8.05
N LEU A 217 -7.20 -6.88 7.49
CA LEU A 217 -7.44 -5.79 6.55
C LEU A 217 -8.01 -6.29 5.23
N VAL A 218 -7.66 -7.49 4.77
CA VAL A 218 -8.25 -8.08 3.55
C VAL A 218 -9.76 -8.29 3.73
N ILE A 219 -10.18 -8.79 4.89
CA ILE A 219 -11.61 -9.00 5.19
C ILE A 219 -12.34 -7.67 5.36
N TRP A 220 -11.70 -6.71 6.04
CA TRP A 220 -12.23 -5.35 6.14
C TRP A 220 -12.37 -4.69 4.75
N ALA A 221 -11.40 -4.87 3.86
CA ALA A 221 -11.45 -4.38 2.49
C ALA A 221 -12.57 -5.06 1.69
N LEU A 222 -12.79 -6.37 1.82
CA LEU A 222 -13.88 -7.07 1.14
C LEU A 222 -15.27 -6.56 1.58
N TYR A 223 -15.44 -6.25 2.86
CA TYR A 223 -16.69 -5.64 3.32
C TYR A 223 -16.85 -4.20 2.78
N ASN A 224 -15.77 -3.43 2.66
CA ASN A 224 -15.80 -2.14 1.99
C ASN A 224 -16.11 -2.28 0.49
N HIS A 225 -15.55 -3.28 -0.19
CA HIS A 225 -15.88 -3.61 -1.56
C HIS A 225 -17.38 -3.85 -1.72
N TYR A 226 -17.98 -4.70 -0.89
CA TYR A 226 -19.42 -4.94 -0.89
C TYR A 226 -20.23 -3.65 -0.65
N LYS A 227 -19.79 -2.77 0.25
CA LYS A 227 -20.50 -1.50 0.49
C LYS A 227 -20.60 -0.64 -0.77
N GLU A 228 -19.57 -0.64 -1.61
CA GLU A 228 -19.53 0.12 -2.87
C GLU A 228 -20.16 -0.64 -4.05
N SER A 229 -19.92 -1.95 -4.17
CA SER A 229 -20.37 -2.77 -5.31
C SER A 229 -21.78 -3.33 -5.17
N LYS A 230 -22.24 -3.58 -3.94
CA LYS A 230 -23.47 -4.33 -3.61
C LYS A 230 -23.55 -5.72 -4.24
N ASP A 231 -22.41 -6.30 -4.60
CA ASP A 231 -22.32 -7.58 -5.28
C ASP A 231 -22.37 -8.74 -4.26
N ILE A 232 -23.57 -9.29 -4.05
CA ILE A 232 -23.79 -10.40 -3.12
C ILE A 232 -23.21 -11.71 -3.67
N GLU A 233 -23.25 -11.93 -4.99
CA GLU A 233 -22.70 -13.15 -5.60
C GLU A 233 -21.19 -13.24 -5.38
N PHE A 234 -20.48 -12.11 -5.47
CA PHE A 234 -19.06 -12.07 -5.19
C PHE A 234 -18.74 -12.28 -3.70
N VAL A 235 -19.59 -11.78 -2.79
CA VAL A 235 -19.45 -12.07 -1.35
C VAL A 235 -19.62 -13.56 -1.08
N ASP A 236 -20.60 -14.21 -1.68
CA ASP A 236 -20.82 -15.66 -1.57
C ASP A 236 -19.62 -16.46 -2.14
N GLU A 237 -19.08 -16.05 -3.30
CA GLU A 237 -17.88 -16.64 -3.91
C GLU A 237 -16.69 -16.64 -2.93
N MET A 238 -16.51 -15.54 -2.20
CA MET A 238 -15.37 -15.33 -1.29
C MET A 238 -15.59 -15.89 0.11
N TYR A 239 -16.83 -16.10 0.54
CA TYR A 239 -17.12 -16.35 1.96
C TYR A 239 -16.39 -17.58 2.51
N ASN A 240 -16.59 -18.74 1.89
CA ASN A 240 -15.97 -19.98 2.34
C ASN A 240 -14.46 -20.06 2.03
N ARG A 241 -14.00 -19.32 1.02
CA ARG A 241 -12.62 -19.38 0.52
C ARG A 241 -11.68 -18.39 1.21
N LEU A 242 -12.22 -17.34 1.82
CA LEU A 242 -11.44 -16.24 2.37
C LEU A 242 -12.00 -15.74 3.71
N VAL A 243 -13.29 -15.41 3.78
CA VAL A 243 -13.87 -14.77 4.97
C VAL A 243 -13.90 -15.70 6.17
N ARG A 244 -14.49 -16.89 6.01
CA ARG A 244 -14.60 -17.89 7.09
C ARG A 244 -13.22 -18.31 7.62
N PRO A 245 -12.25 -18.78 6.80
CA PRO A 245 -10.95 -19.18 7.33
C PRO A 245 -10.23 -18.04 8.07
N ALA A 246 -10.24 -16.82 7.53
CA ALA A 246 -9.64 -15.65 8.18
C ALA A 246 -10.32 -15.29 9.51
N ALA A 247 -11.66 -15.32 9.55
CA ALA A 247 -12.41 -15.01 10.75
C ALA A 247 -12.22 -16.07 11.85
N GLU A 248 -12.21 -17.35 11.47
CA GLU A 248 -11.91 -18.45 12.39
C GLU A 248 -10.49 -18.35 12.97
N PHE A 249 -9.50 -18.02 12.12
CA PHE A 249 -8.15 -17.73 12.56
C PHE A 249 -8.14 -16.60 13.58
N MET A 250 -8.68 -15.42 13.26
CA MET A 250 -8.71 -14.25 14.16
C MET A 250 -9.48 -14.52 15.47
N VAL A 251 -10.51 -15.37 15.46
CA VAL A 251 -11.20 -15.77 16.71
C VAL A 251 -10.30 -16.65 17.58
N SER A 252 -9.57 -17.57 16.97
CA SER A 252 -8.73 -18.55 17.68
C SER A 252 -7.36 -18.00 18.08
N TYR A 253 -6.82 -17.03 17.34
CA TYR A 253 -5.51 -16.43 17.55
C TYR A 253 -5.56 -15.28 18.58
N ARG A 254 -6.20 -15.54 19.73
CA ARG A 254 -6.34 -14.56 20.81
C ARG A 254 -5.70 -15.05 22.09
N ASP A 255 -5.12 -14.12 22.84
CA ASP A 255 -4.55 -14.35 24.15
C ASP A 255 -5.66 -14.61 25.17
N GLU A 256 -5.53 -15.71 25.92
CA GLU A 256 -6.59 -16.17 26.84
C GLU A 256 -6.75 -15.26 28.07
N GLU A 257 -5.69 -14.55 28.47
CA GLU A 257 -5.69 -13.69 29.65
C GLU A 257 -6.33 -12.32 29.36
N THR A 258 -6.00 -11.74 28.21
CA THR A 258 -6.41 -10.38 27.84
C THR A 258 -7.62 -10.35 26.91
N GLY A 259 -7.85 -11.41 26.12
CA GLY A 259 -8.84 -11.44 25.04
C GLY A 259 -8.44 -10.63 23.80
N LEU A 260 -7.23 -10.07 23.77
CA LEU A 260 -6.64 -9.42 22.60
C LEU A 260 -6.10 -10.47 21.61
N PRO A 261 -5.84 -10.11 20.35
CA PRO A 261 -5.03 -10.94 19.48
C PRO A 261 -3.69 -11.30 20.11
N LYS A 262 -3.15 -12.47 19.77
CA LYS A 262 -1.82 -12.88 20.22
C LYS A 262 -0.76 -11.98 19.57
N GLU A 263 0.48 -12.11 20.05
CA GLU A 263 1.58 -11.32 19.51
C GLU A 263 1.75 -11.57 18.00
N SER A 264 1.88 -10.50 17.21
CA SER A 264 2.22 -10.50 15.78
C SER A 264 3.34 -9.49 15.52
N TYR A 265 3.86 -9.43 14.30
CA TYR A 265 4.68 -8.30 13.87
C TYR A 265 3.83 -7.05 13.62
N ASP A 266 4.43 -5.87 13.79
CA ASP A 266 3.81 -4.57 13.53
C ASP A 266 3.77 -4.23 12.04
N LEU A 267 2.97 -3.23 11.67
CA LEU A 267 2.85 -2.76 10.29
C LEU A 267 4.16 -2.21 9.70
N TRP A 268 5.10 -1.86 10.57
CA TRP A 268 6.44 -1.40 10.20
C TRP A 268 7.44 -2.54 10.09
N GLU A 269 7.01 -3.77 10.40
CA GLU A 269 7.76 -5.01 10.17
C GLU A 269 9.01 -5.13 11.05
N GLU A 270 8.98 -4.50 12.24
CA GLU A 270 10.12 -4.27 13.12
C GLU A 270 9.96 -4.89 14.51
N ARG A 271 8.73 -4.91 15.04
CA ARG A 271 8.48 -5.27 16.45
C ARG A 271 7.42 -6.35 16.54
N ARG A 272 7.60 -7.23 17.52
CA ARG A 272 6.68 -8.29 17.85
C ARG A 272 6.03 -8.04 19.21
N GLY A 273 4.71 -8.11 19.27
CA GLY A 273 3.93 -7.93 20.50
C GLY A 273 2.43 -7.83 20.23
N ILE A 274 1.65 -7.49 21.26
CA ILE A 274 0.22 -7.19 21.12
C ILE A 274 0.07 -5.70 20.81
N LEU A 275 -0.14 -5.38 19.54
CA LEU A 275 -0.07 -4.04 18.99
C LEU A 275 -1.45 -3.40 18.91
N THR A 276 -1.58 -2.14 19.31
CA THR A 276 -2.86 -1.42 19.24
C THR A 276 -3.38 -1.28 17.82
N TYR A 277 -2.48 -1.06 16.85
CA TYR A 277 -2.84 -1.07 15.43
C TYR A 277 -3.43 -2.42 15.00
N THR A 278 -2.71 -3.52 15.25
CA THR A 278 -3.17 -4.88 14.89
C THR A 278 -4.47 -5.25 15.60
N CYS A 279 -4.64 -4.89 16.87
CA CYS A 279 -5.90 -5.10 17.57
C CYS A 279 -7.06 -4.33 16.93
N SER A 280 -6.79 -3.10 16.43
CA SER A 280 -7.78 -2.28 15.72
C SER A 280 -8.18 -2.92 14.40
N THR A 281 -7.22 -3.49 13.64
CA THR A 281 -7.51 -4.14 12.36
C THR A 281 -8.25 -5.45 12.57
N VAL A 282 -7.87 -6.28 13.56
CA VAL A 282 -8.59 -7.51 13.92
C VAL A 282 -10.03 -7.21 14.36
N TYR A 283 -10.25 -6.16 15.15
CA TYR A 283 -11.60 -5.69 15.46
C TYR A 283 -12.40 -5.40 14.17
N ALA A 284 -11.82 -4.62 13.25
CA ALA A 284 -12.48 -4.23 12.01
C ALA A 284 -12.71 -5.43 11.07
N GLY A 285 -11.77 -6.38 11.01
CA GLY A 285 -11.83 -7.61 10.25
C GLY A 285 -12.91 -8.55 10.76
N LEU A 286 -12.99 -8.79 12.07
CA LEU A 286 -14.04 -9.61 12.70
C LEU A 286 -15.42 -8.94 12.57
N TYR A 287 -15.50 -7.61 12.73
CA TYR A 287 -16.73 -6.88 12.49
C TYR A 287 -17.19 -7.00 11.03
N ALA A 288 -16.27 -6.84 10.08
CA ALA A 288 -16.53 -7.04 8.65
C ALA A 288 -16.99 -8.47 8.36
N ALA A 289 -16.29 -9.48 8.87
CA ALA A 289 -16.65 -10.89 8.76
C ALA A 289 -18.07 -11.15 9.28
N SER A 290 -18.45 -10.55 10.41
CA SER A 290 -19.81 -10.69 10.95
C SER A 290 -20.89 -10.21 9.99
N ASN A 291 -20.65 -9.09 9.30
CA ASN A 291 -21.63 -8.55 8.35
C ASN A 291 -21.63 -9.38 7.05
N LEU A 292 -20.47 -9.84 6.59
CA LEU A 292 -20.38 -10.71 5.41
C LEU A 292 -21.03 -12.08 5.63
N ALA A 293 -20.89 -12.65 6.83
CA ALA A 293 -21.55 -13.89 7.24
C ALA A 293 -23.08 -13.75 7.25
N ASP A 294 -23.58 -12.63 7.75
CA ASP A 294 -25.02 -12.36 7.81
C ASP A 294 -25.63 -12.25 6.39
N LEU A 295 -24.90 -11.63 5.45
CA LEU A 295 -25.30 -11.50 4.05
C LEU A 295 -25.40 -12.84 3.31
N THR A 296 -24.64 -13.86 3.74
CA THR A 296 -24.64 -15.21 3.15
C THR A 296 -25.50 -16.21 3.94
N GLY A 297 -26.26 -15.73 4.94
CA GLY A 297 -27.13 -16.57 5.76
C GLY A 297 -26.43 -17.38 6.86
N ASN A 298 -25.13 -17.13 7.10
CA ASN A 298 -24.35 -17.80 8.14
C ASN A 298 -24.51 -17.08 9.50
N HIS A 299 -25.74 -17.00 10.00
CA HIS A 299 -26.09 -16.17 11.17
C HIS A 299 -25.39 -16.55 12.48
N GLU A 300 -25.11 -17.85 12.72
CA GLU A 300 -24.37 -18.30 13.90
C GLU A 300 -22.92 -17.82 13.88
N GLU A 301 -22.25 -17.95 12.71
CA GLU A 301 -20.91 -17.43 12.48
C GLU A 301 -20.89 -15.90 12.59
N ALA A 302 -21.90 -15.22 12.06
CA ALA A 302 -22.08 -13.78 12.19
C ALA A 302 -22.09 -13.33 13.66
N GLN A 303 -22.89 -14.01 14.50
CA GLN A 303 -22.96 -13.71 15.94
C GLN A 303 -21.64 -14.00 16.65
N LYS A 304 -20.98 -15.11 16.33
CA LYS A 304 -19.66 -15.47 16.87
C LYS A 304 -18.61 -14.40 16.56
N TYR A 305 -18.48 -13.98 15.30
CA TYR A 305 -17.51 -12.97 14.89
C TYR A 305 -17.82 -11.60 15.49
N ARG A 306 -19.11 -11.24 15.61
CA ARG A 306 -19.53 -10.00 16.26
C ARG A 306 -19.20 -9.97 17.75
N ASN A 307 -19.39 -11.09 18.45
CA ASN A 307 -19.01 -11.21 19.85
C ASN A 307 -17.49 -11.06 20.02
N ALA A 308 -16.72 -11.77 19.18
CA ALA A 308 -15.27 -11.70 19.20
C ALA A 308 -14.74 -10.28 18.94
N ALA A 309 -15.30 -9.56 17.95
CA ALA A 309 -14.95 -8.16 17.72
C ALA A 309 -15.24 -7.29 18.97
N ASN A 310 -16.42 -7.44 19.57
CA ASN A 310 -16.78 -6.66 20.76
C ASN A 310 -15.88 -6.97 21.98
N GLU A 311 -15.44 -8.21 22.14
CA GLU A 311 -14.47 -8.61 23.16
C GLU A 311 -13.12 -7.93 22.93
N VAL A 312 -12.59 -7.98 21.70
CA VAL A 312 -11.33 -7.31 21.34
C VAL A 312 -11.42 -5.81 21.61
N ARG A 313 -12.51 -5.15 21.17
CA ARG A 313 -12.73 -3.72 21.42
C ARG A 313 -12.71 -3.37 22.92
N LYS A 314 -13.39 -4.16 23.75
CA LYS A 314 -13.40 -3.96 25.21
C LYS A 314 -12.02 -4.19 25.82
N ALA A 315 -11.32 -5.23 25.37
CA ALA A 315 -9.97 -5.55 25.81
C ALA A 315 -8.97 -4.44 25.44
N MET A 316 -9.08 -3.85 24.24
CA MET A 316 -8.24 -2.72 23.83
C MET A 316 -8.38 -1.53 24.78
N VAL A 317 -9.62 -1.13 25.11
CA VAL A 317 -9.86 -0.04 26.06
C VAL A 317 -9.32 -0.36 27.45
N LYS A 318 -9.38 -1.62 27.87
CA LYS A 318 -8.92 -2.04 29.20
C LYS A 318 -7.39 -2.13 29.30
N HIS A 319 -6.73 -2.65 28.27
CA HIS A 319 -5.32 -3.06 28.34
C HIS A 319 -4.37 -2.14 27.55
N LEU A 320 -4.85 -1.49 26.49
CA LEU A 320 -4.03 -0.69 25.57
C LEU A 320 -4.26 0.82 25.71
N TYR A 321 -5.34 1.25 26.36
CA TYR A 321 -5.46 2.63 26.81
C TYR A 321 -4.71 2.78 28.13
N ASP A 322 -3.87 3.81 28.22
CA ASP A 322 -3.05 4.08 29.39
C ASP A 322 -3.50 5.39 30.06
N GLU A 323 -4.06 5.27 31.26
CA GLU A 323 -4.61 6.40 32.03
C GLU A 323 -3.54 7.41 32.44
N GLU A 324 -2.30 6.96 32.67
CA GLU A 324 -1.19 7.83 33.08
C GLU A 324 -0.77 8.76 31.94
N THR A 325 -0.59 8.22 30.74
CA THR A 325 -0.28 9.03 29.54
C THR A 325 -1.52 9.65 28.89
N GLY A 326 -2.72 9.20 29.26
CA GLY A 326 -4.01 9.68 28.75
C GLY A 326 -4.29 9.34 27.28
N ARG A 327 -3.67 8.29 26.75
CA ARG A 327 -3.74 7.89 25.34
C ARG A 327 -3.56 6.38 25.16
N PHE A 328 -3.79 5.90 23.93
CA PHE A 328 -3.40 4.54 23.58
C PHE A 328 -1.87 4.39 23.50
N VAL A 329 -1.38 3.23 23.95
CA VAL A 329 0.03 2.82 23.83
C VAL A 329 0.28 2.15 22.49
N ARG A 330 1.53 2.07 22.04
CA ARG A 330 1.88 1.37 20.79
C ARG A 330 1.57 -0.12 20.90
N MET A 331 2.06 -0.73 21.96
CA MET A 331 1.88 -2.16 22.21
C MET A 331 2.02 -2.52 23.68
N ILE A 332 1.60 -3.74 24.01
CA ILE A 332 2.01 -4.46 25.21
C ILE A 332 2.71 -5.75 24.80
N HIS A 333 3.61 -6.24 25.64
CA HIS A 333 4.22 -7.56 25.47
C HIS A 333 4.47 -8.17 26.84
N LYS A 334 4.63 -9.50 26.86
CA LYS A 334 4.85 -10.25 28.09
C LYS A 334 6.35 -10.51 28.29
N TYR A 335 6.89 -10.11 29.44
CA TYR A 335 8.28 -10.38 29.78
C TYR A 335 8.46 -11.85 30.21
N LYS A 336 9.72 -12.31 30.31
CA LYS A 336 10.04 -13.73 30.62
C LYS A 336 9.47 -14.21 31.96
N ASP A 337 9.26 -13.31 32.92
CA ASP A 337 8.67 -13.60 34.23
C ASP A 337 7.13 -13.56 34.25
N GLY A 338 6.50 -13.31 33.09
CA GLY A 338 5.05 -13.23 32.93
C GLY A 338 4.48 -11.83 33.14
N THR A 339 5.30 -10.81 33.40
CA THR A 339 4.83 -9.45 33.64
C THR A 339 4.50 -8.73 32.33
N TRP A 340 3.38 -8.01 32.28
CA TRP A 340 3.01 -7.19 31.13
C TRP A 340 3.77 -5.86 31.13
N ILE A 341 4.42 -5.54 30.02
CA ILE A 341 5.12 -4.28 29.80
C ILE A 341 4.40 -3.48 28.72
N LYS A 342 4.15 -2.21 29.01
CA LYS A 342 3.58 -1.25 28.05
C LYS A 342 4.70 -0.51 27.33
N ASP A 343 4.64 -0.50 26.00
CA ASP A 343 5.45 0.39 25.19
C ASP A 343 4.64 1.65 24.87
N THR A 344 4.96 2.72 25.59
CA THR A 344 4.26 3.99 25.45
C THR A 344 4.82 4.87 24.33
N THR A 345 5.75 4.39 23.48
CA THR A 345 6.25 5.18 22.35
C THR A 345 5.11 5.71 21.49
N VAL A 346 5.12 7.00 21.15
CA VAL A 346 4.09 7.58 20.27
C VAL A 346 4.30 7.04 18.86
N GLU A 347 3.26 6.48 18.26
CA GLU A 347 3.26 6.03 16.86
C GLU A 347 2.05 6.56 16.09
N SER A 348 2.22 6.75 14.79
CA SER A 348 1.23 7.36 13.90
C SER A 348 0.08 6.42 13.53
N SER A 349 0.28 5.10 13.55
CA SER A 349 -0.73 4.11 13.14
C SER A 349 -1.97 4.12 14.06
N LEU A 350 -1.83 4.61 15.29
CA LEU A 350 -2.95 4.80 16.22
C LEU A 350 -3.98 5.84 15.73
N ALA A 351 -3.64 6.64 14.72
CA ALA A 351 -4.59 7.51 14.04
C ALA A 351 -5.70 6.73 13.30
N LEU A 352 -5.51 5.43 13.07
CA LEU A 352 -6.50 4.57 12.41
C LEU A 352 -7.51 3.94 13.37
N ILE A 353 -7.38 4.14 14.70
CA ILE A 353 -8.37 3.67 15.69
C ILE A 353 -9.81 4.08 15.32
N PRO A 354 -10.12 5.36 15.01
CA PRO A 354 -11.46 5.76 14.60
C PRO A 354 -11.84 5.26 13.20
N GLU A 355 -10.89 5.25 12.26
CA GLU A 355 -11.12 4.78 10.89
C GLU A 355 -11.54 3.30 10.85
N LEU A 356 -10.95 2.49 11.74
CA LEU A 356 -11.26 1.07 11.92
C LEU A 356 -12.48 0.83 12.83
N GLY A 357 -13.11 1.90 13.33
CA GLY A 357 -14.38 1.85 14.07
C GLY A 357 -14.28 1.43 15.54
N VAL A 358 -13.07 1.36 16.11
CA VAL A 358 -12.86 0.93 17.50
C VAL A 358 -13.48 1.92 18.48
N LEU A 359 -13.29 3.22 18.23
CA LEU A 359 -13.90 4.32 19.00
C LEU A 359 -14.28 5.46 18.04
N PRO A 360 -15.31 6.27 18.36
CA PRO A 360 -15.65 7.45 17.57
C PRO A 360 -14.49 8.46 17.48
N GLU A 361 -14.44 9.20 16.38
CA GLU A 361 -13.45 10.25 16.09
C GLU A 361 -13.38 11.37 17.14
N ASN A 362 -14.48 11.58 17.87
CA ASN A 362 -14.64 12.60 18.90
C ASN A 362 -14.55 12.04 20.34
N ASP A 363 -14.24 10.76 20.51
CA ASP A 363 -13.95 10.18 21.83
C ASP A 363 -12.69 10.83 22.41
N TYR A 364 -12.73 11.21 23.69
CA TYR A 364 -11.61 11.93 24.32
C TYR A 364 -10.28 11.15 24.25
N ARG A 365 -10.34 9.81 24.26
CA ARG A 365 -9.15 8.94 24.17
C ARG A 365 -8.54 8.99 22.78
N VAL A 366 -9.38 9.06 21.74
CA VAL A 366 -8.96 9.25 20.35
C VAL A 366 -8.37 10.65 20.18
N ILE A 367 -9.09 11.69 20.63
CA ILE A 367 -8.62 13.08 20.55
C ILE A 367 -7.25 13.25 21.22
N ASN A 368 -7.06 12.70 22.44
CA ASN A 368 -5.79 12.79 23.15
C ASN A 368 -4.66 12.06 22.42
N THR A 369 -4.96 10.89 21.83
CA THR A 369 -4.00 10.13 21.03
C THR A 369 -3.61 10.91 19.76
N MET A 370 -4.57 11.49 19.03
CA MET A 370 -4.32 12.33 17.85
C MET A 370 -3.51 13.58 18.18
N LYS A 371 -3.83 14.25 19.28
CA LYS A 371 -3.05 15.39 19.78
C LYS A 371 -1.61 14.99 20.12
N ALA A 372 -1.41 13.82 20.74
CA ALA A 372 -0.07 13.31 21.02
C ALA A 372 0.71 13.02 19.73
N ILE A 373 0.09 12.40 18.73
CA ILE A 373 0.68 12.16 17.41
C ILE A 373 1.11 13.49 16.79
N GLY A 374 0.21 14.47 16.69
CA GLY A 374 0.53 15.78 16.09
C GLY A 374 1.64 16.53 16.85
N LYS A 375 1.64 16.45 18.18
CA LYS A 375 2.66 17.12 19.01
C LYS A 375 4.04 16.47 18.91
N HIS A 376 4.10 15.14 18.93
CA HIS A 376 5.37 14.41 19.10
C HIS A 376 5.96 13.87 17.79
N LEU A 377 5.13 13.67 16.76
CA LEU A 377 5.58 13.09 15.48
C LEU A 377 5.61 14.11 14.34
N TRP A 378 5.10 15.33 14.53
CA TRP A 378 5.28 16.38 13.54
C TRP A 378 6.76 16.73 13.41
N VAL A 379 7.27 16.63 12.18
CA VAL A 379 8.65 16.93 11.85
C VAL A 379 8.78 18.46 11.77
N ASN A 380 9.34 19.06 12.83
CA ASN A 380 9.45 20.51 13.00
C ASN A 380 10.60 21.10 12.16
N THR A 381 10.46 21.01 10.84
CA THR A 381 11.30 21.65 9.82
C THR A 381 10.42 22.38 8.81
N ASP A 382 11.02 23.10 7.86
CA ASP A 382 10.27 23.77 6.78
C ASP A 382 9.52 22.79 5.86
N ILE A 383 9.93 21.51 5.86
CA ILE A 383 9.24 20.47 5.09
C ILE A 383 7.94 20.06 5.78
N GLY A 384 7.93 19.85 7.09
CA GLY A 384 6.75 19.37 7.83
C GLY A 384 6.36 17.93 7.51
N GLY A 385 5.25 17.47 8.09
CA GLY A 385 4.73 16.11 7.95
C GLY A 385 4.89 15.27 9.22
N ILE A 386 4.34 14.05 9.22
CA ILE A 386 4.32 13.14 10.37
C ILE A 386 5.32 12.00 10.17
N ALA A 387 6.12 11.69 11.20
CA ALA A 387 6.97 10.50 11.26
C ALA A 387 6.20 9.23 11.64
N ARG A 388 6.76 8.03 11.36
CA ARG A 388 6.10 6.75 11.69
C ARG A 388 5.89 6.59 13.19
N TYR A 389 6.95 6.79 13.97
CA TYR A 389 6.94 6.76 15.43
C TYR A 389 8.13 7.56 15.99
N GLN A 390 8.13 7.82 17.29
CA GLN A 390 9.18 8.62 17.92
C GLN A 390 10.51 7.83 17.96
N GLY A 391 11.56 8.42 17.40
CA GLY A 391 12.88 7.78 17.32
C GLY A 391 13.01 6.80 16.16
N ASP A 392 12.24 7.01 15.09
CA ASP A 392 12.31 6.22 13.87
C ASP A 392 13.72 6.27 13.25
N TYR A 393 14.30 5.09 13.03
CA TYR A 393 15.66 4.92 12.51
C TYR A 393 15.70 4.66 11.00
N TYR A 394 14.58 4.36 10.35
CA TYR A 394 14.56 3.95 8.96
C TYR A 394 14.82 5.15 8.02
N HIS A 395 15.93 5.09 7.28
CA HIS A 395 16.48 6.21 6.49
C HIS A 395 16.69 7.50 7.30
N ARG A 396 16.87 7.40 8.62
CA ARG A 396 16.91 8.56 9.52
C ARG A 396 17.99 9.56 9.10
N VAL A 397 17.58 10.83 8.94
CA VAL A 397 18.49 11.92 8.57
C VAL A 397 19.06 12.65 9.79
N ASP A 398 18.27 12.83 10.85
CA ASP A 398 18.68 13.57 12.06
C ASP A 398 18.11 12.92 13.33
N GLU A 399 18.96 12.75 14.34
CA GLU A 399 18.60 12.18 15.64
C GLU A 399 17.73 13.10 16.50
N LYS A 400 17.72 14.40 16.22
CA LYS A 400 16.90 15.38 16.96
C LYS A 400 15.44 15.40 16.53
N LEU A 401 15.16 14.86 15.34
CA LEU A 401 13.80 14.74 14.80
C LEU A 401 13.18 13.40 15.23
N PRO A 402 11.83 13.32 15.31
CA PRO A 402 11.15 12.06 15.62
C PRO A 402 11.39 10.99 14.55
N GLY A 403 11.60 11.41 13.30
CA GLY A 403 11.85 10.59 12.13
C GLY A 403 11.77 11.45 10.86
N ASN A 404 11.63 10.81 9.70
CA ASN A 404 11.39 11.51 8.45
C ASN A 404 9.88 11.72 8.21
N PRO A 405 9.46 12.70 7.40
CA PRO A 405 8.06 12.86 7.00
C PRO A 405 7.62 11.81 5.97
N TRP A 406 6.47 11.18 6.24
CA TRP A 406 5.84 10.16 5.39
C TRP A 406 4.50 10.65 4.85
N ILE A 407 4.15 10.27 3.62
CA ILE A 407 2.87 10.67 3.00
C ILE A 407 1.70 10.01 3.71
N VAL A 408 1.79 8.70 3.91
CA VAL A 408 0.71 7.87 4.47
C VAL A 408 0.34 8.34 5.88
N THR A 409 1.32 8.51 6.76
CA THR A 409 1.11 8.93 8.17
C THR A 409 0.55 10.35 8.27
N THR A 410 1.00 11.25 7.40
CA THR A 410 0.51 12.63 7.33
C THR A 410 -0.94 12.66 6.84
N LEU A 411 -1.30 11.80 5.89
CA LEU A 411 -2.67 11.67 5.41
C LEU A 411 -3.61 11.01 6.42
N TRP A 412 -3.13 10.15 7.31
CA TRP A 412 -3.96 9.67 8.44
C TRP A 412 -4.40 10.81 9.36
N MET A 413 -3.53 11.79 9.62
CA MET A 413 -3.90 13.00 10.34
C MET A 413 -4.95 13.83 9.56
N ALA A 414 -4.80 13.97 8.24
CA ALA A 414 -5.81 14.64 7.41
C ALA A 414 -7.16 13.93 7.44
N ASN A 415 -7.16 12.58 7.43
CA ASN A 415 -8.39 11.79 7.51
C ASN A 415 -9.15 12.03 8.82
N TRP A 416 -8.45 12.20 9.94
CA TRP A 416 -9.08 12.54 11.21
C TRP A 416 -9.62 13.98 11.20
N TYR A 417 -8.87 14.96 10.69
CA TYR A 417 -9.37 16.33 10.53
C TYR A 417 -10.66 16.37 9.69
N ILE A 418 -10.74 15.56 8.62
CA ILE A 418 -11.97 15.43 7.81
C ILE A 418 -13.14 14.84 8.62
N ASP A 419 -12.88 13.88 9.51
CA ASP A 419 -13.93 13.27 10.34
C ASP A 419 -14.56 14.28 11.30
N ILE A 420 -13.71 15.08 11.96
CA ILE A 420 -14.12 16.13 12.90
C ILE A 420 -14.49 17.46 12.20
N GLU A 421 -14.56 17.45 10.87
CA GLU A 421 -14.97 18.57 10.02
C GLU A 421 -14.05 19.81 10.02
N GLU A 422 -12.79 19.65 10.42
CA GLU A 422 -11.71 20.65 10.31
C GLU A 422 -11.11 20.59 8.89
N PHE A 423 -11.90 20.97 7.87
CA PHE A 423 -11.52 20.76 6.47
C PHE A 423 -10.32 21.60 6.02
N GLU A 424 -10.13 22.77 6.60
CA GLU A 424 -9.00 23.66 6.31
C GLU A 424 -7.67 22.96 6.61
N ASN A 425 -7.53 22.35 7.78
CA ASN A 425 -6.34 21.58 8.17
C ASN A 425 -6.09 20.37 7.26
N ALA A 426 -7.16 19.69 6.84
CA ALA A 426 -7.05 18.58 5.90
C ALA A 426 -6.58 19.05 4.51
N ILE A 427 -7.10 20.18 4.03
CA ILE A 427 -6.71 20.79 2.74
C ILE A 427 -5.25 21.27 2.79
N GLU A 428 -4.78 21.81 3.91
CA GLU A 428 -3.37 22.14 4.11
C GLU A 428 -2.46 20.92 3.94
N ILE A 429 -2.83 19.77 4.52
CA ILE A 429 -2.10 18.52 4.35
C ILE A 429 -2.17 18.01 2.90
N LEU A 430 -3.33 18.08 2.23
CA LEU A 430 -3.43 17.72 0.81
C LEU A 430 -2.51 18.60 -0.05
N ASN A 431 -2.45 19.90 0.22
CA ASN A 431 -1.54 20.83 -0.44
C ASN A 431 -0.07 20.55 -0.10
N TRP A 432 0.22 20.09 1.12
CA TRP A 432 1.54 19.61 1.49
C TRP A 432 1.96 18.42 0.61
N VAL A 433 1.08 17.43 0.40
CA VAL A 433 1.35 16.30 -0.52
C VAL A 433 1.61 16.78 -1.95
N LEU A 434 0.84 17.76 -2.45
CA LEU A 434 1.04 18.31 -3.80
C LEU A 434 2.43 18.91 -4.02
N LYS A 435 3.07 19.45 -2.97
CA LYS A 435 4.44 20.01 -3.02
C LYS A 435 5.53 18.93 -3.03
N ARG A 436 5.18 17.67 -2.77
CA ARG A 436 6.13 16.54 -2.67
C ARG A 436 6.18 15.65 -3.90
N LYS A 437 5.24 15.79 -4.83
CA LYS A 437 5.24 15.00 -6.06
C LYS A 437 6.46 15.32 -6.94
N LEU A 438 7.05 14.30 -7.54
CA LEU A 438 8.04 14.48 -8.61
C LEU A 438 7.39 15.06 -9.87
N GLN A 439 8.19 15.46 -10.87
CA GLN A 439 7.70 16.07 -12.11
C GLN A 439 6.62 15.24 -12.82
N ALA A 440 6.72 13.91 -12.78
CA ALA A 440 5.74 12.99 -13.36
C ALA A 440 4.48 12.77 -12.48
N GLY A 441 4.41 13.42 -11.32
CA GLY A 441 3.34 13.26 -10.34
C GLY A 441 3.48 12.03 -9.46
N LEU A 442 4.71 11.53 -9.23
CA LEU A 442 4.99 10.37 -8.38
C LEU A 442 5.15 10.80 -6.92
N LEU A 443 4.53 10.05 -6.01
CA LEU A 443 4.71 10.19 -4.56
C LEU A 443 5.63 9.09 -4.05
N ALA A 444 6.70 9.50 -3.38
CA ALA A 444 7.56 8.61 -2.62
C ALA A 444 6.91 8.21 -1.29
N GLU A 445 7.47 7.16 -0.69
CA GLU A 445 7.18 6.74 0.68
C GLU A 445 7.48 7.84 1.73
N GLN A 446 8.71 8.36 1.70
CA GLN A 446 9.23 9.33 2.66
C GLN A 446 10.21 10.32 2.04
N TYR A 447 10.39 11.46 2.70
CA TYR A 447 11.15 12.60 2.20
C TYR A 447 12.21 13.05 3.20
N ASN A 448 13.29 13.64 2.69
CA ASN A 448 14.28 14.29 3.52
C ASN A 448 13.64 15.47 4.28
N PRO A 449 13.80 15.56 5.61
CA PRO A 449 13.14 16.58 6.42
C PRO A 449 13.67 17.99 6.17
N TYR A 450 14.81 18.17 5.50
CA TYR A 450 15.39 19.47 5.22
C TYR A 450 15.30 19.85 3.74
N THR A 451 15.56 18.92 2.83
CA THR A 451 15.57 19.20 1.38
C THR A 451 14.23 18.90 0.70
N GLY A 452 13.40 18.02 1.28
CA GLY A 452 12.16 17.56 0.67
C GLY A 452 12.34 16.61 -0.51
N GLU A 453 13.55 16.08 -0.74
CA GLU A 453 13.82 15.06 -1.75
C GLU A 453 13.35 13.66 -1.28
N PRO A 454 12.87 12.79 -2.18
CA PRO A 454 12.57 11.40 -1.85
C PRO A 454 13.78 10.65 -1.27
N LEU A 455 13.56 9.85 -0.23
CA LEU A 455 14.61 9.01 0.39
C LEU A 455 14.41 7.50 0.19
N SER A 456 13.24 7.10 -0.27
CA SER A 456 12.83 5.70 -0.43
C SER A 456 12.04 5.52 -1.73
N VAL A 457 11.45 4.34 -1.91
CA VAL A 457 10.79 3.89 -3.12
C VAL A 457 9.85 4.94 -3.70
N THR A 458 9.98 5.17 -5.00
CA THR A 458 9.17 6.14 -5.74
C THR A 458 8.78 5.58 -7.12
N PRO A 459 7.47 5.42 -7.41
CA PRO A 459 6.33 5.70 -6.54
C PRO A 459 6.11 4.62 -5.48
N LEU A 460 5.46 4.99 -4.37
CA LEU A 460 4.84 4.02 -3.45
C LEU A 460 3.34 3.95 -3.72
N THR A 461 2.82 2.76 -4.07
CA THR A 461 1.38 2.52 -4.33
C THR A 461 0.54 2.95 -3.13
N TRP A 462 0.98 2.66 -1.91
CA TRP A 462 0.27 3.04 -0.68
C TRP A 462 0.18 4.56 -0.47
N SER A 463 1.20 5.33 -0.85
CA SER A 463 1.13 6.80 -0.82
C SER A 463 0.09 7.35 -1.79
N HIS A 464 0.04 6.79 -2.99
CA HIS A 464 -0.96 7.18 -3.99
C HIS A 464 -2.39 6.76 -3.60
N SER A 465 -2.58 5.54 -3.09
CA SER A 465 -3.90 5.08 -2.65
C SER A 465 -4.39 5.81 -1.41
N SER A 466 -3.49 6.15 -0.47
CA SER A 466 -3.81 6.99 0.69
C SER A 466 -4.26 8.40 0.25
N PHE A 467 -3.59 9.01 -0.74
CA PHE A 467 -4.02 10.30 -1.25
C PHE A 467 -5.41 10.22 -1.88
N CYS A 468 -5.66 9.18 -2.69
CA CYS A 468 -6.99 8.94 -3.25
C CYS A 468 -8.06 8.79 -2.16
N TYR A 469 -7.77 8.00 -1.14
CA TYR A 469 -8.65 7.75 0.00
C TYR A 469 -9.03 9.05 0.72
N THR A 470 -8.05 9.89 1.04
CA THR A 470 -8.28 11.17 1.74
C THR A 470 -9.11 12.14 0.89
N VAL A 471 -8.82 12.26 -0.41
CA VAL A 471 -9.63 13.10 -1.32
C VAL A 471 -11.06 12.58 -1.41
N GLN A 472 -11.27 11.27 -1.49
CA GLN A 472 -12.61 10.67 -1.50
C GLN A 472 -13.37 10.90 -0.20
N LYS A 473 -12.67 10.82 0.94
CA LYS A 473 -13.23 11.09 2.26
C LYS A 473 -13.72 12.54 2.37
N LEU A 474 -12.87 13.49 1.96
CA LEU A 474 -13.24 14.90 1.86
C LEU A 474 -14.41 15.12 0.90
N ASN A 475 -14.35 14.52 -0.30
CA ASN A 475 -15.40 14.58 -1.30
C ASN A 475 -16.76 14.13 -0.76
N LYS A 476 -16.79 13.03 0.01
CA LYS A 476 -18.01 12.50 0.62
C LYS A 476 -18.60 13.49 1.63
N LYS A 477 -17.78 14.07 2.52
CA LYS A 477 -18.24 15.07 3.51
C LYS A 477 -18.76 16.34 2.83
N LEU A 478 -18.09 16.80 1.76
CA LEU A 478 -18.48 17.98 0.99
C LEU A 478 -19.79 17.81 0.20
N LYS A 479 -20.19 16.58 -0.15
CA LYS A 479 -21.46 16.30 -0.84
C LYS A 479 -22.67 16.23 0.09
N ILE A 480 -22.43 16.02 1.39
CA ILE A 480 -23.49 15.89 2.41
C ILE A 480 -23.87 17.27 2.97
N LYS A 481 -22.90 18.20 3.01
CA LYS A 481 -23.12 19.63 3.27
C LYS A 481 -23.64 20.31 2.01
#